data_AF-A0A9Q1EJZ5-F1
#
_entry.id   AF-A0A9Q1EJZ5-F1
#
_cell.length_a   1.000
_cell.length_b   1.000
_cell.length_c   1.000
_cell.angle_alpha   90.00
_cell.angle_beta   90.00
_cell.angle_gamma   90.00
#
_symmetry.space_group_name_H-M   'P 1'
#
loop_
_entity.id
_entity.type
_entity.pdbx_description
1 polymer ?
#
loop_
_entity_poly.entity_id
_entity_poly.type
_entity_poly.pdbx_seq_one_letter_code
_entity_poly.pdbx_strand_id
1 'polypeptide(L)'
;MKLLLLTTIATLTTLDSLSMGQNLEVSYGEFCLIDQQEDNRDDPSQTQTTTPGVTTNKQGAVPIRSRMDAQSVYTSLVRGIEEFNFDHTHIPSRLLLSEGAVPVAVSPSGHVLIAAAQYGKGRVVVMSHEAYITNQLALFGRFLQNAIDWLKPHPDASVGVYELSNLRKFLVERGIKAKDVPSYDSTVEVFCCNAHKITQAEEVLQFVKGGGGLLIAGHAWYWTNADGKDLLLYPGNKVIKATGIMFSSETADRGVYDVPEEVPSY
;
A
#
# COMPACT_ATOMS: atom_id res chain seq x y z
N MET A 1 -23.12 -42.04 -33.24
CA MET A 1 -22.27 -42.25 -34.44
C MET A 1 -21.22 -41.14 -34.44
N LYS A 2 -19.94 -41.52 -34.62
CA LYS A 2 -18.68 -40.74 -34.80
C LYS A 2 -18.83 -39.27 -35.30
N LEU A 3 -17.88 -38.33 -35.18
CA LEU A 3 -16.61 -38.03 -34.49
C LEU A 3 -16.02 -36.81 -35.26
N LEU A 4 -15.12 -36.02 -34.65
CA LEU A 4 -14.15 -35.04 -35.19
C LEU A 4 -14.61 -33.56 -35.22
N LEU A 5 -14.09 -32.66 -34.38
CA LEU A 5 -12.74 -32.06 -34.26
C LEU A 5 -12.25 -31.31 -35.51
N LEU A 6 -12.14 -29.97 -35.39
CA LEU A 6 -11.20 -29.16 -36.16
C LEU A 6 -10.81 -27.92 -35.34
N THR A 7 -9.57 -27.98 -34.85
CA THR A 7 -8.77 -26.93 -34.26
C THR A 7 -8.28 -26.01 -35.38
N THR A 8 -8.43 -24.69 -35.24
CA THR A 8 -7.78 -23.73 -36.14
C THR A 8 -6.69 -22.99 -35.36
N ILE A 9 -5.45 -23.31 -35.70
CA ILE A 9 -4.25 -22.57 -35.34
C ILE A 9 -4.06 -21.49 -36.41
N ALA A 10 -3.90 -20.23 -36.01
CA ALA A 10 -3.39 -19.18 -36.89
C ALA A 10 -2.20 -18.50 -36.21
N THR A 11 -1.04 -18.61 -36.84
CA THR A 11 0.23 -17.94 -36.51
C THR A 11 0.59 -16.95 -37.62
N LEU A 12 1.35 -15.92 -37.23
CA LEU A 12 2.11 -14.95 -38.04
C LEU A 12 1.27 -13.78 -38.62
N THR A 13 1.68 -12.51 -38.56
CA THR A 13 3.02 -11.93 -38.77
C THR A 13 3.11 -10.52 -38.17
N THR A 14 4.35 -10.15 -37.83
CA THR A 14 4.88 -8.81 -37.56
C THR A 14 4.66 -7.84 -38.73
N LEU A 15 4.33 -6.58 -38.43
CA LEU A 15 4.53 -5.44 -39.33
C LEU A 15 5.27 -4.32 -38.57
N ASP A 16 6.47 -4.02 -39.07
CA ASP A 16 7.29 -2.88 -38.68
C ASP A 16 6.72 -1.56 -39.24
N SER A 17 6.83 -0.53 -38.40
CA SER A 17 7.05 0.90 -38.68
C SER A 17 6.25 1.62 -39.76
N LEU A 18 5.54 2.68 -39.35
CA LEU A 18 5.67 4.02 -39.93
C LEU A 18 5.09 5.08 -38.99
N SER A 19 5.90 6.10 -38.70
CA SER A 19 5.58 7.25 -37.87
C SER A 19 4.50 8.14 -38.49
N MET A 20 3.66 8.74 -37.66
CA MET A 20 3.26 10.14 -37.82
C MET A 20 2.74 10.66 -36.49
N GLY A 21 3.42 11.67 -35.96
CA GLY A 21 3.03 12.34 -34.73
C GLY A 21 1.75 13.15 -34.91
N GLN A 22 0.97 13.22 -33.85
CA GLN A 22 0.09 14.35 -33.58
C GLN A 22 0.21 14.70 -32.10
N ASN A 23 0.70 15.92 -31.87
CA ASN A 23 0.64 16.62 -30.59
C ASN A 23 -0.83 16.83 -30.23
N LEU A 24 -1.26 16.31 -29.09
CA LEU A 24 -2.49 16.77 -28.44
C LEU A 24 -2.05 17.64 -27.26
N GLU A 25 -2.08 18.95 -27.48
CA GLU A 25 -2.11 19.95 -26.41
C GLU A 25 -3.40 19.75 -25.61
N VAL A 26 -3.27 19.43 -24.33
CA VAL A 26 -4.38 19.48 -23.38
C VAL A 26 -4.26 20.80 -22.63
N SER A 27 -5.18 21.72 -22.95
CA SER A 27 -5.36 23.00 -22.26
C SER A 27 -5.93 22.74 -20.86
N TYR A 28 -5.21 23.18 -19.84
CA TYR A 28 -5.70 23.21 -18.46
C TYR A 28 -6.52 24.49 -18.25
N GLY A 29 -7.82 24.33 -17.99
CA GLY A 29 -8.68 25.42 -17.56
C GLY A 29 -8.33 25.88 -16.15
N GLU A 30 -8.10 27.17 -16.00
CA GLU A 30 -7.96 27.87 -14.72
C GLU A 30 -9.20 27.66 -13.84
N PHE A 31 -9.01 27.17 -12.62
CA PHE A 31 -10.00 27.26 -11.56
C PHE A 31 -9.70 28.49 -10.70
N CYS A 32 -10.61 29.45 -10.78
CA CYS A 32 -10.65 30.69 -10.02
C CYS A 32 -10.83 30.38 -8.51
N LEU A 33 -9.86 30.79 -7.69
CA LEU A 33 -9.98 30.84 -6.24
C LEU A 33 -10.88 32.03 -5.87
N ILE A 34 -12.02 31.73 -5.25
CA ILE A 34 -12.89 32.74 -4.65
C ILE A 34 -12.51 32.86 -3.18
N ASP A 35 -11.82 33.95 -2.84
CA ASP A 35 -11.60 34.39 -1.47
C ASP A 35 -12.95 34.78 -0.83
N GLN A 36 -13.31 34.10 0.25
CA GLN A 36 -14.36 34.57 1.17
C GLN A 36 -13.68 35.33 2.29
N GLN A 37 -13.67 36.65 2.15
CA GLN A 37 -13.19 37.61 3.13
C GLN A 37 -14.31 37.90 4.14
N GLU A 38 -14.12 37.50 5.40
CA GLU A 38 -15.03 37.87 6.49
C GLU A 38 -14.82 39.33 6.88
N ASP A 39 -15.86 40.13 6.65
CA ASP A 39 -16.06 41.52 7.07
C ASP A 39 -16.30 41.55 8.58
N ASN A 40 -15.35 42.11 9.35
CA ASN A 40 -15.56 42.44 10.75
C ASN A 40 -15.35 43.94 10.95
N ARG A 41 -16.47 44.64 11.18
CA ARG A 41 -16.53 46.07 11.46
C ARG A 41 -16.24 46.34 12.94
N ASP A 42 -15.32 47.25 13.19
CA ASP A 42 -15.10 47.90 14.49
C ASP A 42 -16.12 49.03 14.73
N ASP A 43 -16.65 49.12 15.96
CA ASP A 43 -17.08 50.38 16.58
C ASP A 43 -16.89 50.30 18.12
N PRO A 44 -16.33 51.32 18.81
CA PRO A 44 -15.79 51.20 20.15
C PRO A 44 -16.72 51.79 21.22
N SER A 45 -16.78 51.15 22.39
CA SER A 45 -17.09 51.86 23.63
C SER A 45 -16.41 51.22 24.84
N GLN A 46 -15.75 52.08 25.61
CA GLN A 46 -14.96 51.75 26.79
C GLN A 46 -15.86 51.52 28.01
N THR A 47 -15.48 50.60 28.90
CA THR A 47 -15.35 50.92 30.34
C THR A 47 -14.56 49.84 31.07
N GLN A 48 -13.54 50.26 31.83
CA GLN A 48 -12.73 49.44 32.72
C GLN A 48 -13.40 49.32 34.10
N THR A 49 -13.40 48.13 34.68
CA THR A 49 -13.46 47.93 36.14
C THR A 49 -12.75 46.64 36.57
N THR A 50 -11.90 46.79 37.57
CA THR A 50 -11.09 45.82 38.34
C THR A 50 -11.98 44.78 39.05
N THR A 51 -11.65 43.52 39.36
CA THR A 51 -10.51 42.88 40.06
C THR A 51 -10.75 41.33 40.10
N PRO A 52 -9.97 40.46 40.80
CA PRO A 52 -9.20 39.35 40.23
C PRO A 52 -9.78 37.93 40.37
N GLY A 53 -9.28 37.01 39.54
CA GLY A 53 -9.17 35.57 39.86
C GLY A 53 -10.08 34.64 39.05
N VAL A 54 -9.66 34.24 37.85
CA VAL A 54 -10.08 32.97 37.24
C VAL A 54 -8.90 32.33 36.54
N THR A 55 -8.65 31.10 36.95
CA THR A 55 -7.77 30.05 36.43
C THR A 55 -7.58 30.14 34.91
N THR A 56 -6.32 30.22 34.48
CA THR A 56 -5.95 30.04 33.08
C THR A 56 -6.39 28.64 32.64
N ASN A 57 -7.51 28.57 31.91
CA ASN A 57 -7.82 27.43 31.06
C ASN A 57 -6.70 27.35 30.03
N LYS A 58 -5.75 26.44 30.26
CA LYS A 58 -4.96 25.90 29.17
C LYS A 58 -5.98 25.21 28.27
N GLN A 59 -6.31 25.80 27.13
CA GLN A 59 -6.85 25.05 26.01
C GLN A 59 -5.99 23.79 25.90
N GLY A 60 -6.58 22.65 26.25
CA GLY A 60 -5.95 21.36 26.03
C GLY A 60 -5.63 21.30 24.56
N ALA A 61 -4.35 21.27 24.22
CA ALA A 61 -3.93 20.90 22.89
C ALA A 61 -4.65 19.58 22.57
N VAL A 62 -5.49 19.61 21.53
CA VAL A 62 -5.98 18.39 20.91
C VAL A 62 -4.73 17.53 20.71
N PRO A 63 -4.73 16.25 21.14
CA PRO A 63 -3.55 15.42 20.95
C PRO A 63 -3.23 15.46 19.46
N ILE A 64 -2.06 16.02 19.12
CA ILE A 64 -1.48 15.80 17.80
C ILE A 64 -1.44 14.29 17.70
N ARG A 65 -2.28 13.70 16.83
CA ARG A 65 -2.27 12.26 16.55
C ARG A 65 -0.80 11.89 16.45
N SER A 66 -0.31 10.96 17.28
CA SER A 66 1.11 10.62 17.27
C SER A 66 1.43 10.21 15.84
N ARG A 67 2.11 11.09 15.11
CA ARG A 67 2.52 10.82 13.74
C ARG A 67 3.37 9.55 13.85
N MET A 68 3.03 8.55 13.05
CA MET A 68 3.83 7.33 12.96
C MET A 68 5.28 7.75 12.78
N ASP A 69 6.16 7.27 13.67
CA ASP A 69 7.58 7.51 13.51
C ASP A 69 8.05 6.69 12.30
N ALA A 70 8.16 7.38 11.16
CA ALA A 70 8.48 6.77 9.89
C ALA A 70 9.81 6.03 9.95
N GLN A 71 10.79 6.58 10.69
CA GLN A 71 12.10 5.98 10.83
C GLN A 71 12.05 4.71 11.68
N SER A 72 11.28 4.70 12.78
CA SER A 72 11.07 3.47 13.57
C SER A 72 10.38 2.36 12.78
N VAL A 73 9.36 2.70 11.98
CA VAL A 73 8.68 1.74 11.10
C VAL A 73 9.64 1.17 10.06
N TYR A 74 10.33 2.06 9.36
CA TYR A 74 11.31 1.70 8.35
C TYR A 74 12.39 0.76 8.93
N THR A 75 13.04 1.18 10.02
CA THR A 75 14.09 0.41 10.71
C THR A 75 13.59 -0.97 11.13
N SER A 76 12.35 -1.08 11.60
CA SER A 76 11.75 -2.37 11.99
C SER A 76 11.60 -3.31 10.80
N LEU A 77 11.17 -2.78 9.65
CA LEU A 77 10.88 -3.54 8.44
C LEU A 77 12.16 -3.98 7.71
N VAL A 78 13.19 -3.13 7.67
CA VAL A 78 14.44 -3.41 6.95
C VAL A 78 15.53 -4.03 7.82
N ARG A 79 15.26 -4.30 9.10
CA ARG A 79 16.23 -4.86 10.04
C ARG A 79 16.94 -6.12 9.49
N GLY A 80 18.25 -6.02 9.32
CA GLY A 80 19.10 -7.12 8.84
C GLY A 80 18.94 -7.44 7.35
N ILE A 81 18.53 -6.44 6.56
CA ILE A 81 18.45 -6.49 5.09
C ILE A 81 19.43 -5.45 4.56
N GLU A 82 20.32 -5.88 3.67
CA GLU A 82 21.31 -5.02 3.03
C GLU A 82 20.79 -4.51 1.67
N GLU A 83 20.07 -5.36 0.95
CA GLU A 83 19.50 -5.05 -0.36
C GLU A 83 18.14 -5.73 -0.58
N PHE A 84 17.32 -5.13 -1.44
CA PHE A 84 16.14 -5.76 -2.02
C PHE A 84 16.41 -6.14 -3.47
N ASN A 85 16.20 -7.42 -3.80
CA ASN A 85 16.37 -7.93 -5.16
C ASN A 85 15.01 -8.10 -5.87
N PHE A 86 14.70 -7.16 -6.76
CA PHE A 86 13.54 -7.19 -7.65
C PHE A 86 13.91 -7.56 -9.10
N ASP A 87 15.17 -7.94 -9.37
CA ASP A 87 15.70 -8.21 -10.71
C ASP A 87 15.31 -9.62 -11.23
N HIS A 88 14.02 -9.81 -11.43
CA HIS A 88 13.44 -11.11 -11.80
C HIS A 88 12.30 -11.00 -12.81
N THR A 89 11.73 -12.13 -13.23
CA THR A 89 10.75 -12.19 -14.34
C THR A 89 9.42 -11.46 -14.08
N HIS A 90 9.18 -10.99 -12.86
CA HIS A 90 7.92 -10.36 -12.45
C HIS A 90 8.07 -8.84 -12.43
N ILE A 91 7.16 -8.14 -13.13
CA ILE A 91 7.18 -6.68 -13.26
C ILE A 91 6.30 -6.08 -12.16
N PRO A 92 6.86 -5.33 -11.19
CA PRO A 92 6.09 -4.74 -10.11
C PRO A 92 5.19 -3.60 -10.59
N SER A 93 4.10 -3.31 -9.88
CA SER A 93 3.41 -2.01 -10.01
C SER A 93 4.13 -0.94 -9.19
N ARG A 94 4.17 0.29 -9.69
CA ARG A 94 4.53 1.43 -8.83
C ARG A 94 3.44 1.62 -7.77
N LEU A 95 3.86 1.79 -6.52
CA LEU A 95 2.99 2.22 -5.44
C LEU A 95 2.95 3.75 -5.38
N LEU A 96 1.76 4.32 -5.29
CA LEU A 96 1.55 5.74 -5.03
C LEU A 96 1.29 5.93 -3.55
N LEU A 97 1.96 6.89 -2.95
CA LEU A 97 1.86 7.19 -1.53
C LEU A 97 1.28 8.59 -1.31
N SER A 98 0.48 8.74 -0.26
CA SER A 98 0.05 10.02 0.29
C SER A 98 0.49 10.16 1.74
N GLU A 99 0.12 11.27 2.39
CA GLU A 99 0.56 11.59 3.74
C GLU A 99 0.27 10.47 4.75
N GLY A 100 1.31 10.07 5.50
CA GLY A 100 1.23 9.04 6.55
C GLY A 100 1.66 7.65 6.12
N ALA A 101 1.82 7.39 4.82
CA ALA A 101 2.47 6.19 4.32
C ALA A 101 4.00 6.34 4.33
N VAL A 102 4.71 5.22 4.52
CA VAL A 102 6.17 5.15 4.59
C VAL A 102 6.69 4.28 3.46
N PRO A 103 7.55 4.82 2.58
CA PRO A 103 8.24 4.02 1.57
C PRO A 103 9.26 3.11 2.28
N VAL A 104 9.38 1.87 1.82
CA VAL A 104 10.28 0.87 2.39
C VAL A 104 11.31 0.39 1.38
N ALA A 105 10.91 0.26 0.12
CA ALA A 105 11.81 0.00 -1.00
C ALA A 105 11.46 0.94 -2.15
N VAL A 106 12.45 1.66 -2.67
CA VAL A 106 12.31 2.66 -3.73
C VAL A 106 13.39 2.44 -4.77
N SER A 107 13.04 2.45 -6.05
CA SER A 107 14.02 2.38 -7.13
C SER A 107 14.80 3.69 -7.26
N PRO A 108 15.96 3.71 -7.96
CA PRO A 108 16.67 4.95 -8.28
C PRO A 108 15.84 6.00 -9.02
N SER A 109 14.76 5.59 -9.71
CA SER A 109 13.83 6.50 -10.41
C SER A 109 12.72 7.04 -9.51
N GLY A 110 12.72 6.74 -8.20
CA GLY A 110 11.66 7.15 -7.27
C GLY A 110 10.42 6.25 -7.30
N HIS A 111 10.49 5.08 -7.93
CA HIS A 111 9.35 4.15 -7.92
C HIS A 111 9.29 3.38 -6.61
N VAL A 112 8.22 3.56 -5.83
CA VAL A 112 8.00 2.81 -4.59
C VAL A 112 7.53 1.38 -4.91
N LEU A 113 8.22 0.38 -4.37
CA LEU A 113 7.95 -1.05 -4.57
C LEU A 113 7.38 -1.74 -3.33
N ILE A 114 7.74 -1.24 -2.15
CA ILE A 114 7.22 -1.71 -0.86
C ILE A 114 6.89 -0.48 -0.04
N ALA A 115 5.72 -0.49 0.59
CA ALA A 115 5.28 0.59 1.47
C ALA A 115 4.59 0.05 2.71
N ALA A 116 4.56 0.85 3.76
CA ALA A 116 3.86 0.56 4.99
C ALA A 116 3.02 1.76 5.45
N ALA A 117 1.95 1.51 6.19
CA ALA A 117 1.11 2.55 6.76
C ALA A 117 0.45 2.08 8.06
N GLN A 118 0.06 3.05 8.88
CA GLN A 118 -0.92 2.84 9.95
C GLN A 118 -2.27 3.37 9.49
N TYR A 119 -3.33 2.62 9.77
CA TYR A 119 -4.70 3.05 9.49
C TYR A 119 -5.60 2.68 10.67
N GLY A 120 -6.18 3.69 11.31
CA GLY A 120 -6.85 3.51 12.59
C GLY A 120 -5.86 3.00 13.64
N LYS A 121 -6.14 1.82 14.22
CA LYS A 121 -5.25 1.15 15.18
C LYS A 121 -4.36 0.08 14.54
N GLY A 122 -4.61 -0.27 13.27
CA GLY A 122 -3.92 -1.35 12.59
C GLY A 122 -2.76 -0.87 11.74
N ARG A 123 -2.13 -1.84 11.09
CA ARG A 123 -0.91 -1.68 10.33
C ARG A 123 -1.02 -2.42 9.00
N VAL A 124 -0.45 -1.83 7.95
CA VAL A 124 -0.49 -2.36 6.59
C VAL A 124 0.91 -2.36 6.00
N VAL A 125 1.27 -3.46 5.35
CA VAL A 125 2.45 -3.58 4.49
C VAL A 125 1.97 -4.00 3.10
N VAL A 126 2.42 -3.28 2.08
CA VAL A 126 2.06 -3.50 0.68
C VAL A 126 3.30 -3.87 -0.11
N MET A 127 3.23 -4.96 -0.88
CA MET A 127 4.25 -5.36 -1.84
C MET A 127 3.71 -5.25 -3.27
N SER A 128 4.49 -4.63 -4.15
CA SER A 128 4.15 -4.31 -5.54
C SER A 128 3.96 -5.48 -6.51
N HIS A 129 4.13 -6.73 -6.04
CA HIS A 129 3.82 -7.94 -6.79
C HIS A 129 3.65 -9.16 -5.85
N GLU A 130 2.67 -10.02 -6.10
CA GLU A 130 2.40 -11.23 -5.30
C GLU A 130 3.47 -12.31 -5.46
N ALA A 131 4.07 -12.41 -6.65
CA ALA A 131 5.14 -13.37 -6.94
C ALA A 131 6.39 -13.25 -6.04
N TYR A 132 6.62 -12.08 -5.43
CA TYR A 132 7.68 -11.92 -4.43
C TYR A 132 7.47 -12.80 -3.20
N ILE A 133 6.20 -13.12 -2.89
CA ILE A 133 5.82 -14.04 -1.84
C ILE A 133 5.67 -15.46 -2.38
N THR A 134 4.99 -15.65 -3.53
CA THR A 134 4.62 -17.00 -4.00
C THR A 134 5.77 -17.74 -4.71
N ASN A 135 6.63 -17.01 -5.42
CA ASN A 135 7.69 -17.57 -6.28
C ASN A 135 9.10 -17.21 -5.80
N GLN A 136 9.27 -16.10 -5.08
CA GLN A 136 10.58 -15.56 -4.71
C GLN A 136 10.77 -15.36 -3.20
N LEU A 137 10.01 -16.12 -2.41
CA LEU A 137 10.00 -16.09 -0.95
C LEU A 137 11.39 -16.11 -0.30
N ALA A 138 12.34 -16.84 -0.90
CA ALA A 138 13.70 -16.95 -0.37
C ALA A 138 14.44 -15.60 -0.34
N LEU A 139 14.20 -14.74 -1.33
CA LEU A 139 14.83 -13.42 -1.44
C LEU A 139 14.21 -12.42 -0.46
N PHE A 140 12.90 -12.53 -0.24
CA PHE A 140 12.16 -11.62 0.64
C PHE A 140 11.96 -12.21 2.04
N GLY A 141 12.55 -13.35 2.38
CA GLY A 141 12.24 -14.07 3.61
C GLY A 141 12.51 -13.26 4.88
N ARG A 142 13.64 -12.55 4.95
CA ARG A 142 13.94 -11.67 6.10
C ARG A 142 12.93 -10.54 6.21
N PHE A 143 12.62 -9.89 5.09
CA PHE A 143 11.60 -8.84 5.02
C PHE A 143 10.23 -9.33 5.48
N LEU A 144 9.77 -10.47 4.97
CA LEU A 144 8.48 -11.05 5.32
C LEU A 144 8.40 -11.38 6.80
N GLN A 145 9.48 -11.87 7.41
CA GLN A 145 9.51 -12.08 8.86
C GLN A 145 9.37 -10.76 9.62
N ASN A 146 10.16 -9.74 9.26
CA ASN A 146 10.08 -8.42 9.89
C ASN A 146 8.69 -7.78 9.71
N ALA A 147 8.10 -7.89 8.52
CA ALA A 147 6.77 -7.39 8.21
C ALA A 147 5.71 -8.08 9.08
N ILE A 148 5.73 -9.41 9.20
CA ILE A 148 4.78 -10.13 10.05
C ILE A 148 4.96 -9.76 11.52
N ASP A 149 6.19 -9.66 12.01
CA ASP A 149 6.47 -9.18 13.37
C ASP A 149 5.96 -7.77 13.61
N TRP A 150 6.16 -6.87 12.64
CA TRP A 150 5.64 -5.51 12.69
C TRP A 150 4.13 -5.42 12.50
N LEU A 151 3.46 -6.41 11.90
CA LEU A 151 2.00 -6.40 11.73
C LEU A 151 1.27 -6.96 12.95
N LYS A 152 1.87 -7.93 13.65
CA LYS A 152 1.27 -8.62 14.81
C LYS A 152 0.98 -7.67 15.98
N PRO A 153 -0.28 -7.52 16.44
CA PRO A 153 -0.61 -6.64 17.58
C PRO A 153 0.05 -7.11 18.89
N HIS A 154 0.39 -8.39 18.99
CA HIS A 154 1.20 -8.97 20.06
C HIS A 154 1.99 -10.20 19.54
N PRO A 155 3.05 -10.65 20.22
CA PRO A 155 3.96 -11.69 19.71
C PRO A 155 3.29 -12.99 19.25
N ASP A 156 2.24 -13.40 19.96
CA ASP A 156 1.49 -14.64 19.74
C ASP A 156 0.38 -14.57 18.69
N ALA A 157 0.20 -13.41 18.05
CA ALA A 157 -0.93 -13.15 17.16
C ALA A 157 -0.98 -14.11 15.97
N SER A 158 -2.17 -14.61 15.67
CA SER A 158 -2.38 -15.59 14.60
C SER A 158 -2.40 -14.96 13.21
N VAL A 159 -1.87 -15.69 12.23
CA VAL A 159 -1.78 -15.25 10.82
C VAL A 159 -2.70 -16.08 9.94
N GLY A 160 -3.60 -15.43 9.21
CA GLY A 160 -4.37 -16.01 8.11
C GLY A 160 -3.69 -15.73 6.78
N VAL A 161 -3.51 -16.75 5.95
CA VAL A 161 -2.91 -16.63 4.62
C VAL A 161 -3.96 -16.97 3.55
N TYR A 162 -4.18 -16.05 2.62
CA TYR A 162 -5.14 -16.19 1.53
C TYR A 162 -4.46 -15.97 0.18
N GLU A 163 -4.45 -17.00 -0.68
CA GLU A 163 -3.97 -16.92 -2.07
C GLU A 163 -2.50 -16.48 -2.22
N LEU A 164 -1.68 -16.73 -1.19
CA LEU A 164 -0.23 -16.51 -1.17
C LEU A 164 0.47 -17.84 -0.86
N SER A 165 0.62 -18.68 -1.88
CA SER A 165 1.24 -20.01 -1.75
C SER A 165 2.63 -19.92 -1.10
N ASN A 166 3.02 -20.99 -0.39
CA ASN A 166 4.27 -21.14 0.35
C ASN A 166 4.45 -20.25 1.59
N LEU A 167 3.74 -19.11 1.71
CA LEU A 167 3.87 -18.21 2.86
C LEU A 167 3.50 -18.91 4.17
N ARG A 168 2.36 -19.61 4.24
CA ARG A 168 1.94 -20.32 5.45
C ARG A 168 2.98 -21.33 5.93
N LYS A 169 3.54 -22.13 5.02
CA LYS A 169 4.61 -23.09 5.34
C LYS A 169 5.85 -22.37 5.90
N PHE A 170 6.28 -21.32 5.23
CA PHE A 170 7.44 -20.51 5.63
C PHE A 170 7.30 -19.88 7.02
N LEU A 171 6.09 -19.43 7.38
CA LEU A 171 5.77 -18.88 8.69
C LEU A 171 5.78 -19.96 9.78
N VAL A 172 5.14 -21.11 9.52
CA VAL A 172 5.10 -22.24 10.48
C VAL A 172 6.49 -22.80 10.76
N GLU A 173 7.34 -22.94 9.74
CA GLU A 173 8.75 -23.36 9.91
C GLU A 173 9.57 -22.40 10.78
N ARG A 174 9.08 -21.17 10.99
CA ARG A 174 9.66 -20.14 11.86
C ARG A 174 8.92 -19.99 13.19
N GLY A 175 8.05 -20.93 13.53
CA GLY A 175 7.31 -20.94 14.80
C GLY A 175 6.14 -19.97 14.86
N ILE A 176 5.71 -19.37 13.74
CA ILE A 176 4.58 -18.45 13.68
C ILE A 176 3.28 -19.26 13.51
N LYS A 177 2.26 -18.96 14.33
CA LYS A 177 0.91 -19.55 14.24
C LYS A 177 0.23 -19.07 12.96
N ALA A 178 0.30 -19.86 11.89
CA ALA A 178 -0.29 -19.52 10.60
C ALA A 178 -1.22 -20.61 10.06
N LYS A 179 -2.36 -20.20 9.51
CA LYS A 179 -3.33 -21.06 8.81
C LYS A 179 -3.65 -20.50 7.43
N ASP A 180 -3.85 -21.40 6.46
CA ASP A 180 -4.49 -21.01 5.21
C ASP A 180 -5.98 -20.78 5.49
N VAL A 181 -6.53 -19.71 4.91
CA VAL A 181 -7.94 -19.34 5.04
C VAL A 181 -8.55 -19.21 3.64
N PRO A 182 -9.83 -19.58 3.44
CA PRO A 182 -10.47 -19.52 2.12
C PRO A 182 -10.90 -18.09 1.73
N SER A 183 -10.92 -17.17 2.68
CA SER A 183 -11.24 -15.74 2.54
C SER A 183 -10.78 -15.02 3.81
N TYR A 184 -11.05 -13.71 3.95
CA TYR A 184 -10.83 -13.05 5.23
C TYR A 184 -11.71 -13.71 6.32
N ASP A 185 -11.10 -13.94 7.49
CA ASP A 185 -11.67 -14.60 8.65
C ASP A 185 -11.34 -13.78 9.90
N SER A 186 -12.36 -13.29 10.62
CA SER A 186 -12.18 -12.43 11.81
C SER A 186 -11.48 -13.10 12.99
N THR A 187 -11.22 -14.40 12.94
CA THR A 187 -10.47 -15.10 13.99
C THR A 187 -8.95 -14.93 13.87
N VAL A 188 -8.46 -14.34 12.77
CA VAL A 188 -7.03 -14.01 12.63
C VAL A 188 -6.75 -12.56 12.99
N GLU A 189 -5.52 -12.29 13.39
CA GLU A 189 -5.09 -10.97 13.85
C GLU A 189 -4.12 -10.31 12.89
N VAL A 190 -3.48 -11.11 12.02
CA VAL A 190 -2.79 -10.67 10.82
C VAL A 190 -3.39 -11.40 9.62
N PHE A 191 -3.79 -10.66 8.60
CA PHE A 191 -4.29 -11.20 7.35
C PHE A 191 -3.27 -10.94 6.23
N CYS A 192 -2.80 -11.99 5.58
CA CYS A 192 -1.90 -11.94 4.43
C CYS A 192 -2.69 -12.33 3.19
N CYS A 193 -2.79 -11.46 2.19
CA CYS A 193 -3.63 -11.74 1.03
C CYS A 193 -3.06 -11.29 -0.31
N ASN A 194 -3.48 -12.01 -1.35
CA ASN A 194 -3.29 -11.62 -2.73
C ASN A 194 -4.27 -10.49 -3.10
N ALA A 195 -3.74 -9.35 -3.53
CA ALA A 195 -4.52 -8.15 -3.83
C ALA A 195 -5.51 -8.34 -4.98
N HIS A 196 -5.30 -9.34 -5.86
CA HIS A 196 -6.19 -9.66 -6.97
C HIS A 196 -7.48 -10.37 -6.54
N LYS A 197 -7.49 -10.99 -5.34
CA LYS A 197 -8.52 -11.98 -4.95
C LYS A 197 -9.47 -11.49 -3.86
N ILE A 198 -9.28 -10.27 -3.36
CA ILE A 198 -10.07 -9.74 -2.24
C ILE A 198 -11.53 -9.52 -2.67
N THR A 199 -12.45 -10.23 -2.03
CA THR A 199 -13.90 -10.03 -2.23
C THR A 199 -14.55 -9.26 -1.09
N GLN A 200 -13.94 -9.24 0.09
CA GLN A 200 -14.46 -8.66 1.34
C GLN A 200 -13.72 -7.36 1.71
N ALA A 201 -13.66 -6.42 0.78
CA ALA A 201 -12.79 -5.24 0.92
C ALA A 201 -13.16 -4.36 2.13
N GLU A 202 -14.44 -4.16 2.39
CA GLU A 202 -14.91 -3.34 3.51
C GLU A 202 -14.59 -4.01 4.85
N GLU A 203 -14.82 -5.32 4.97
CA GLU A 203 -14.52 -6.08 6.18
C GLU A 203 -13.03 -6.07 6.49
N VAL A 204 -12.17 -6.22 5.48
CA VAL A 204 -10.71 -6.14 5.64
C VAL A 204 -10.30 -4.72 6.04
N LEU A 205 -10.91 -3.67 5.46
CA LEU A 205 -10.61 -2.29 5.83
C LEU A 205 -11.00 -2.00 7.28
N GLN A 206 -12.17 -2.46 7.73
CA GLN A 206 -12.61 -2.30 9.13
C GLN A 206 -11.73 -3.11 10.09
N PHE A 207 -11.29 -4.30 9.70
CA PHE A 207 -10.33 -5.11 10.44
C PHE A 207 -9.02 -4.36 10.69
N VAL A 208 -8.42 -3.79 9.64
CA VAL A 208 -7.22 -2.96 9.78
C VAL A 208 -7.52 -1.76 10.68
N LYS A 209 -8.59 -1.02 10.41
CA LYS A 209 -8.98 0.14 11.23
C LYS A 209 -9.11 -0.21 12.72
N GLY A 210 -9.60 -1.41 13.01
CA GLY A 210 -9.80 -1.94 14.36
C GLY A 210 -8.54 -2.38 15.11
N GLY A 211 -7.40 -2.56 14.43
CA GLY A 211 -6.15 -3.01 15.05
C GLY A 211 -5.49 -4.20 14.36
N GLY A 212 -6.12 -4.76 13.32
CA GLY A 212 -5.58 -5.86 12.54
C GLY A 212 -4.32 -5.50 11.75
N GLY A 213 -3.46 -6.49 11.53
CA GLY A 213 -2.34 -6.39 10.61
C GLY A 213 -2.70 -6.88 9.21
N LEU A 214 -2.36 -6.13 8.16
CA LEU A 214 -2.56 -6.54 6.77
C LEU A 214 -1.22 -6.59 6.02
N LEU A 215 -0.86 -7.76 5.49
CA LEU A 215 0.13 -7.89 4.42
C LEU A 215 -0.61 -8.14 3.12
N ILE A 216 -0.43 -7.27 2.13
CA ILE A 216 -1.11 -7.39 0.85
C ILE A 216 -0.09 -7.26 -0.29
N ALA A 217 -0.16 -8.19 -1.24
CA ALA A 217 0.76 -8.21 -2.37
C ALA A 217 -0.01 -8.41 -3.68
N GLY A 218 0.36 -7.66 -4.71
CA GLY A 218 -0.25 -7.77 -6.03
C GLY A 218 0.26 -6.70 -7.00
N HIS A 219 -0.27 -6.70 -8.22
CA HIS A 219 0.11 -5.74 -9.24
C HIS A 219 -1.13 -5.29 -10.05
N ALA A 220 -1.37 -3.99 -10.14
CA ALA A 220 -2.56 -3.44 -10.81
C ALA A 220 -2.30 -2.99 -12.26
N TRP A 221 -1.04 -2.82 -12.68
CA TRP A 221 -0.73 -2.41 -14.06
C TRP A 221 -1.33 -3.38 -15.10
N TYR A 222 -1.32 -4.69 -14.83
CA TYR A 222 -1.90 -5.67 -15.75
C TYR A 222 -3.44 -5.56 -15.80
N TRP A 223 -4.07 -5.40 -14.64
CA TRP A 223 -5.52 -5.17 -14.54
C TRP A 223 -6.00 -3.97 -15.36
N THR A 224 -5.26 -2.87 -15.34
CA THR A 224 -5.65 -1.68 -16.10
C THR A 224 -5.24 -1.78 -17.57
N ASN A 225 -4.00 -2.17 -17.85
CA ASN A 225 -3.45 -2.06 -19.20
C ASN A 225 -3.86 -3.25 -20.11
N ALA A 226 -3.97 -4.46 -19.54
CA ALA A 226 -4.35 -5.65 -20.31
C ALA A 226 -5.87 -5.86 -20.30
N ASP A 227 -6.54 -5.70 -19.16
CA ASP A 227 -7.99 -5.93 -19.06
C ASP A 227 -8.84 -4.67 -19.33
N GLY A 228 -8.23 -3.48 -19.42
CA GLY A 228 -8.94 -2.21 -19.64
C GLY A 228 -9.84 -1.78 -18.47
N LYS A 229 -9.59 -2.32 -17.27
CA LYS A 229 -10.45 -2.11 -16.10
C LYS A 229 -10.01 -0.90 -15.28
N ASP A 230 -10.98 -0.24 -14.67
CA ASP A 230 -10.74 0.89 -13.77
C ASP A 230 -9.84 0.46 -12.59
N LEU A 231 -8.77 1.21 -12.38
CA LEU A 231 -7.79 1.04 -11.31
C LEU A 231 -8.43 1.15 -9.92
N LEU A 232 -9.48 1.97 -9.75
CA LEU A 232 -10.22 2.11 -8.50
C LEU A 232 -11.06 0.87 -8.17
N LEU A 233 -11.35 0.04 -9.18
CA LEU A 233 -12.04 -1.23 -9.02
C LEU A 233 -11.10 -2.41 -8.79
N TYR A 234 -9.78 -2.20 -8.88
CA TYR A 234 -8.79 -3.21 -8.52
C TYR A 234 -9.02 -3.65 -7.06
N PRO A 235 -9.21 -4.96 -6.77
CA PRO A 235 -9.67 -5.40 -5.46
C PRO A 235 -8.79 -4.95 -4.29
N GLY A 236 -7.47 -4.97 -4.46
CA GLY A 236 -6.53 -4.43 -3.48
C GLY A 236 -6.73 -2.94 -3.20
N ASN A 237 -6.93 -2.14 -4.24
CA ASN A 237 -7.12 -0.68 -4.10
C ASN A 237 -8.43 -0.32 -3.38
N LYS A 238 -9.46 -1.18 -3.41
CA LYS A 238 -10.66 -0.99 -2.59
C LYS A 238 -10.37 -1.00 -1.08
N VAL A 239 -9.28 -1.65 -0.67
CA VAL A 239 -8.81 -1.70 0.73
C VAL A 239 -7.75 -0.63 0.98
N ILE A 240 -6.61 -0.70 0.29
CA ILE A 240 -5.41 0.03 0.72
C ILE A 240 -5.42 1.51 0.40
N LYS A 241 -6.23 1.98 -0.55
CA LYS A 241 -6.25 3.41 -0.91
C LYS A 241 -6.56 4.32 0.29
N ALA A 242 -7.38 3.83 1.21
CA ALA A 242 -7.75 4.56 2.44
C ALA A 242 -6.58 4.68 3.43
N THR A 243 -5.54 3.87 3.28
CA THR A 243 -4.33 3.87 4.12
C THR A 243 -3.23 4.78 3.55
N GLY A 244 -3.52 5.49 2.46
CA GLY A 244 -2.55 6.34 1.76
C GLY A 244 -1.58 5.56 0.86
N ILE A 245 -1.88 4.30 0.52
CA ILE A 245 -1.10 3.48 -0.42
C ILE A 245 -2.02 3.01 -1.54
N MET A 246 -1.59 3.13 -2.80
CA MET A 246 -2.37 2.64 -3.94
C MET A 246 -1.46 1.94 -4.95
N PHE A 247 -1.88 0.80 -5.48
CA PHE A 247 -1.27 0.23 -6.69
C PHE A 247 -1.62 1.12 -7.88
N SER A 248 -0.63 1.56 -8.66
CA SER A 248 -0.87 2.32 -9.88
C SER A 248 -1.04 1.42 -11.11
N SER A 249 -1.44 2.03 -12.23
CA SER A 249 -1.40 1.43 -13.56
C SER A 249 0.00 1.42 -14.18
N GLU A 250 1.00 2.02 -13.52
CA GLU A 250 2.39 2.09 -13.96
C GLU A 250 3.20 0.91 -13.41
N THR A 251 4.18 0.47 -14.19
CA THR A 251 5.19 -0.48 -13.73
C THR A 251 6.28 0.24 -12.95
N ALA A 252 6.83 -0.40 -11.92
CA ALA A 252 8.04 0.06 -11.26
C ALA A 252 9.28 -0.61 -11.87
N ASP A 253 10.44 0.01 -11.66
CA ASP A 253 11.70 -0.53 -12.16
C ASP A 253 12.06 -1.81 -11.42
N ARG A 254 12.60 -2.77 -12.16
CA ARG A 254 13.27 -3.93 -11.58
C ARG A 254 14.74 -3.62 -11.36
N GLY A 255 15.33 -4.26 -10.36
CA GLY A 255 16.73 -4.07 -10.03
C GLY A 255 17.04 -4.59 -8.63
N VAL A 256 18.31 -4.47 -8.27
CA VAL A 256 18.79 -4.68 -6.90
C VAL A 256 19.01 -3.30 -6.28
N TYR A 257 18.41 -3.06 -5.12
CA TYR A 257 18.44 -1.76 -4.46
C TYR A 257 18.96 -1.90 -3.04
N ASP A 258 20.00 -1.14 -2.72
CA ASP A 258 20.53 -1.05 -1.36
C ASP A 258 19.47 -0.51 -0.40
N VAL A 259 19.52 -0.97 0.84
CA VAL A 259 18.72 -0.45 1.95
C VAL A 259 19.46 0.71 2.60
N PRO A 260 19.01 1.98 2.43
CA PRO A 260 19.61 3.10 3.14
C PRO A 260 19.36 3.05 4.65
N GLU A 261 20.14 3.81 5.43
CA GLU A 261 19.93 3.91 6.89
C GLU A 261 18.64 4.67 7.25
N GLU A 262 18.30 5.68 6.45
CA GLU A 262 17.14 6.55 6.63
C GLU A 262 16.01 6.19 5.66
N VAL A 263 14.78 6.60 5.97
CA VAL A 263 13.63 6.43 5.06
C VAL A 263 13.95 7.00 3.67
N PRO A 264 13.85 6.21 2.59
CA PRO A 264 14.16 6.68 1.24
C PRO A 264 13.16 7.74 0.75
N SER A 265 13.65 8.74 0.02
CA SER A 265 12.82 9.68 -0.74
C SER A 265 12.30 9.04 -2.04
N TYR A 266 11.14 9.49 -2.54
CA TYR A 266 10.47 8.96 -3.74
C TYR A 266 9.76 10.06 -4.53
#